data_AF-A0A517XMG9-F1
#
_entry.id   AF-A0A517XMG9-F1
#
_cell.length_a   1.000
_cell.length_b   1.000
_cell.length_c   1.000
_cell.angle_alpha   90.00
_cell.angle_beta   90.00
_cell.angle_gamma   90.00
#
_symmetry.space_group_name_H-M   'P 1'
#
loop_
_entity.id
_entity.type
_entity.pdbx_description
1 polymer ?
#
loop_
_entity_poly.entity_id
_entity_poly.type
_entity_poly.pdbx_seq_one_letter_code
_entity_poly.pdbx_strand_id
1 'polypeptide(L)'
;MSIGLPDAPAGPPVPPAAAESEPPLVVVAPRSGLAVLDLRELWRYRELLAFLAWRDVKIRYKQTAFGLLWAVAQPLATMAVFALFLGKAAGVSAGIEHYPLYVLAGMTAWVFFSNVVLAAGNSVVANERLVTKVYFPRLLIPLSTVGVGLFDLAVASGLLAVMAAWYGVWPGWSVLLLPVAVLLLAVVAAGVGILLAALIVAQRDFRFVLTFGVQLWMFATPTVYMSPAALGPTTQAWLPLNPAYGLVAAFRAAALGGPIDWYSFGVSAAVAVGLAAVGLWYFRRVERSFADTI
;
A
#
# COMPACT_ATOMS: atom_id res chain seq x y z
N MET A 1 -44.60 -68.62 -40.76
CA MET A 1 -45.29 -68.48 -39.47
C MET A 1 -44.54 -67.39 -38.70
N SER A 2 -44.96 -66.14 -38.84
CA SER A 2 -44.34 -64.97 -38.20
C SER A 2 -45.24 -64.54 -37.05
N ILE A 3 -44.69 -64.53 -35.84
CA ILE A 3 -45.38 -64.15 -34.60
C ILE A 3 -45.21 -62.64 -34.45
N GLY A 4 -46.29 -61.89 -34.60
CA GLY A 4 -46.33 -60.44 -34.34
C GLY A 4 -46.30 -60.16 -32.85
N LEU A 5 -45.35 -59.33 -32.41
CA LEU A 5 -45.33 -58.74 -31.07
C LEU A 5 -46.28 -57.52 -31.06
N PRO A 6 -47.08 -57.31 -30.00
CA PRO A 6 -47.95 -56.14 -29.88
C PRO A 6 -47.13 -54.87 -29.55
N ASP A 7 -47.49 -53.75 -30.20
CA ASP A 7 -46.89 -52.44 -29.97
C ASP A 7 -47.11 -51.96 -28.52
N ALA A 8 -46.04 -51.48 -27.89
CA ALA A 8 -46.09 -50.90 -26.55
C ALA A 8 -46.86 -49.57 -26.55
N PRO A 9 -47.64 -49.27 -25.49
CA PRO A 9 -48.41 -48.03 -25.43
C PRO A 9 -47.48 -46.81 -25.33
N ALA A 10 -47.81 -45.77 -26.09
CA ALA A 10 -47.08 -44.50 -26.09
C ALA A 10 -47.05 -43.88 -24.68
N GLY A 11 -45.85 -43.63 -24.16
CA GLY A 11 -45.65 -42.92 -22.89
C GLY A 11 -46.21 -41.48 -22.95
N PRO A 12 -46.53 -40.87 -21.79
CA PRO A 12 -47.13 -39.54 -21.74
C PRO A 12 -46.21 -38.47 -22.37
N PRO A 13 -46.79 -37.41 -22.96
CA PRO A 13 -46.01 -36.37 -23.62
C PRO A 13 -45.08 -35.66 -22.63
N VAL A 14 -43.80 -35.54 -23.01
CA VAL A 14 -42.78 -34.80 -22.26
C VAL A 14 -43.22 -33.33 -22.16
N PRO A 15 -43.28 -32.72 -20.96
CA PRO A 15 -43.61 -31.31 -20.82
C PRO A 15 -42.61 -30.46 -21.62
N PRO A 16 -43.04 -29.34 -22.24
CA PRO A 16 -42.12 -28.45 -22.93
C PRO A 16 -41.03 -28.02 -21.95
N ALA A 17 -39.76 -28.21 -22.34
CA ALA A 17 -38.61 -27.80 -21.56
C ALA A 17 -38.82 -26.36 -21.09
N ALA A 18 -38.85 -26.17 -19.76
CA ALA A 18 -38.92 -24.84 -19.18
C ALA A 18 -37.84 -23.99 -19.83
N ALA A 19 -38.22 -22.84 -20.38
CA ALA A 19 -37.33 -21.93 -21.09
C ALA A 19 -36.06 -21.74 -20.26
N GLU A 20 -34.96 -22.35 -20.71
CA GLU A 20 -33.65 -22.17 -20.12
C GLU A 20 -33.36 -20.68 -20.22
N SER A 21 -33.37 -19.99 -19.08
CA SER A 21 -32.97 -18.61 -18.99
C SER A 21 -31.54 -18.52 -19.52
N GLU A 22 -31.38 -17.97 -20.73
CA GLU A 22 -30.07 -17.81 -21.36
C GLU A 22 -29.12 -17.17 -20.33
N PRO A 23 -27.93 -17.75 -20.11
CA PRO A 23 -26.99 -17.20 -19.16
C PRO A 23 -26.70 -15.73 -19.53
N PRO A 24 -26.61 -14.81 -18.56
CA PRO A 24 -26.47 -13.39 -18.84
C PRO A 24 -25.27 -13.16 -19.76
N LEU A 25 -25.55 -12.60 -20.94
CA LEU A 25 -24.59 -12.39 -22.00
C LEU A 25 -23.62 -11.26 -21.59
N VAL A 26 -22.44 -11.63 -21.10
CA VAL A 26 -21.39 -10.67 -20.72
C VAL A 26 -20.63 -10.26 -21.97
N VAL A 27 -21.04 -9.14 -22.59
CA VAL A 27 -20.35 -8.57 -23.74
C VAL A 27 -19.04 -7.92 -23.28
N VAL A 28 -17.92 -8.56 -23.61
CA VAL A 28 -16.56 -8.06 -23.35
C VAL A 28 -16.17 -7.09 -24.46
N ALA A 29 -16.50 -5.81 -24.29
CA ALA A 29 -16.03 -4.77 -25.20
C ALA A 29 -14.64 -4.24 -24.77
N PRO A 30 -13.69 -4.05 -25.71
CA PRO A 30 -12.40 -3.45 -25.41
C PRO A 30 -12.60 -2.00 -24.97
N ARG A 31 -12.28 -1.70 -23.71
CA ARG A 31 -12.35 -0.32 -23.20
C ARG A 31 -11.19 0.50 -23.73
N SER A 32 -11.51 1.40 -24.66
CA SER A 32 -10.65 2.51 -25.08
C SER A 32 -11.03 3.76 -24.28
N GLY A 33 -10.13 4.24 -23.43
CA GLY A 33 -10.34 5.50 -22.72
C GLY A 33 -9.12 5.96 -21.94
N LEU A 34 -8.77 7.23 -22.09
CA LEU A 34 -7.71 7.97 -21.37
C LEU A 34 -8.09 8.32 -19.92
N ALA A 35 -9.22 7.84 -19.40
CA ALA A 35 -9.57 8.06 -18.00
C ALA A 35 -8.50 7.39 -17.12
N VAL A 36 -7.73 8.18 -16.38
CA VAL A 36 -6.60 7.72 -15.54
C VAL A 36 -7.07 6.92 -14.32
N LEU A 37 -8.34 7.12 -13.92
CA LEU A 37 -9.02 6.40 -12.85
C LEU A 37 -10.46 6.13 -13.28
N ASP A 38 -10.80 4.86 -13.53
CA ASP A 38 -12.20 4.42 -13.59
C ASP A 38 -12.66 4.14 -12.15
N LEU A 39 -12.88 5.24 -11.41
CA LEU A 39 -13.33 5.18 -10.02
C LEU A 39 -14.64 4.42 -9.88
N ARG A 40 -15.47 4.43 -10.92
CA ARG A 40 -16.74 3.70 -10.96
C ARG A 40 -16.51 2.20 -11.03
N GLU A 41 -15.52 1.75 -11.80
CA GLU A 41 -15.11 0.36 -11.82
C GLU A 41 -14.46 -0.08 -10.50
N LEU A 42 -13.54 0.71 -9.95
CA LEU A 42 -12.94 0.44 -8.63
C LEU A 42 -14.02 0.30 -7.55
N TRP A 43 -15.03 1.18 -7.56
CA TRP A 43 -16.15 1.12 -6.63
C TRP A 43 -17.04 -0.11 -6.82
N ARG A 44 -17.22 -0.56 -8.07
CA ARG A 44 -17.95 -1.80 -8.40
C ARG A 44 -17.25 -3.04 -7.87
N TYR A 45 -15.91 -3.04 -7.86
CA TYR A 45 -15.08 -4.15 -7.35
C TYR A 45 -14.60 -3.93 -5.91
N ARG A 46 -15.20 -3.04 -5.13
CA ARG A 46 -14.79 -2.75 -3.74
C ARG A 46 -14.83 -3.98 -2.83
N GLU A 47 -15.77 -4.89 -3.06
CA GLU A 47 -15.90 -6.14 -2.29
C GLU A 47 -14.74 -7.08 -2.59
N LEU A 48 -14.33 -7.17 -3.86
CA LEU A 48 -13.13 -7.92 -4.25
C LEU A 48 -11.86 -7.29 -3.66
N LEU A 49 -11.75 -5.96 -3.70
CA LEU A 49 -10.62 -5.24 -3.08
C LEU A 49 -10.53 -5.55 -1.59
N ALA A 50 -11.64 -5.43 -0.87
CA ALA A 50 -11.72 -5.72 0.56
C ALA A 50 -11.41 -7.19 0.86
N PHE A 51 -11.90 -8.11 0.03
CA PHE A 51 -11.60 -9.53 0.14
C PHE A 51 -10.11 -9.82 -0.05
N LEU A 52 -9.48 -9.27 -1.09
CA LEU A 52 -8.05 -9.43 -1.35
C LEU A 52 -7.21 -8.86 -0.20
N ALA A 53 -7.53 -7.65 0.26
CA ALA A 53 -6.83 -7.03 1.39
C ALA A 53 -6.97 -7.89 2.66
N TRP A 54 -8.18 -8.33 2.98
CA TRP A 54 -8.44 -9.17 4.15
C TRP A 54 -7.74 -10.53 4.07
N ARG A 55 -7.76 -11.16 2.88
CA ARG A 55 -7.02 -12.40 2.60
C ARG A 55 -5.54 -12.21 2.85
N ASP A 56 -4.95 -11.13 2.32
CA ASP A 56 -3.52 -10.87 2.43
C ASP A 56 -3.11 -10.59 3.88
N VAL A 57 -3.93 -9.87 4.66
CA VAL A 57 -3.76 -9.71 6.12
C VAL A 57 -3.78 -11.08 6.80
N LYS A 58 -4.80 -11.91 6.52
CA LYS A 58 -4.93 -13.23 7.12
C LYS A 58 -3.73 -14.11 6.78
N ILE A 59 -3.23 -14.10 5.55
CA ILE A 59 -2.05 -14.86 5.15
C ILE A 59 -0.81 -14.41 5.95
N ARG A 60 -0.56 -13.09 6.03
CA ARG A 60 0.58 -12.51 6.75
C ARG A 60 0.64 -12.93 8.21
N TYR A 61 -0.50 -12.90 8.90
CA TYR A 61 -0.56 -13.17 10.35
C TYR A 61 -0.86 -14.63 10.72
N LYS A 62 -1.41 -15.44 9.81
CA LYS A 62 -1.72 -16.86 10.07
C LYS A 62 -0.51 -17.79 9.91
N GLN A 63 0.49 -17.39 9.11
CA GLN A 63 1.65 -18.24 8.79
C GLN A 63 2.88 -17.99 9.68
N THR A 64 2.76 -17.15 10.71
CA THR A 64 3.91 -16.71 11.54
C THR A 64 3.73 -17.16 12.99
N ALA A 65 4.69 -17.95 13.51
CA ALA A 65 4.69 -18.42 14.90
C ALA A 65 4.65 -17.26 15.93
N PHE A 66 5.15 -16.09 15.54
CA PHE A 66 5.19 -14.87 16.35
C PHE A 66 4.33 -13.74 15.76
N GLY A 67 3.40 -14.00 14.83
CA GLY A 67 2.84 -13.01 13.90
C GLY A 67 2.61 -11.59 14.41
N LEU A 68 1.72 -11.41 15.40
CA LEU A 68 1.44 -10.08 15.96
C LEU A 68 2.60 -9.54 16.82
N LEU A 69 3.30 -10.42 17.54
CA LEU A 69 4.46 -10.05 18.35
C LEU A 69 5.58 -9.48 17.46
N TRP A 70 5.78 -10.04 16.27
CA TRP A 70 6.80 -9.59 15.33
C TRP A 70 6.53 -8.18 14.78
N ALA A 71 5.27 -7.87 14.49
CA ALA A 71 4.86 -6.54 14.04
C ALA A 71 5.16 -5.44 15.07
N VAL A 72 5.22 -5.79 16.36
CA VAL A 72 5.57 -4.88 17.48
C VAL A 72 7.07 -4.91 17.78
N ALA A 73 7.69 -6.09 17.74
CA ALA A 73 9.09 -6.29 18.07
C ALA A 73 10.03 -5.55 17.10
N GLN A 74 9.73 -5.58 15.80
CA GLN A 74 10.57 -4.92 14.80
C GLN A 74 10.66 -3.39 14.98
N PRO A 75 9.55 -2.63 15.13
CA PRO A 75 9.61 -1.21 15.45
C PRO A 75 10.37 -0.89 16.74
N LEU A 76 10.17 -1.67 17.81
CA LEU A 76 10.87 -1.47 19.09
C LEU A 76 12.37 -1.72 18.96
N ALA A 77 12.78 -2.79 18.29
CA ALA A 77 14.19 -3.07 18.03
C ALA A 77 14.82 -1.95 17.20
N THR A 78 14.12 -1.47 16.17
CA THR A 78 14.61 -0.38 15.32
C THR A 78 14.74 0.92 16.12
N MET A 79 13.73 1.28 16.92
CA MET A 79 13.79 2.41 17.85
C MET A 79 14.98 2.29 18.80
N ALA A 80 15.21 1.11 19.39
CA ALA A 80 16.32 0.88 20.30
C ALA A 80 17.68 1.07 19.59
N VAL A 81 17.86 0.52 18.40
CA VAL A 81 19.09 0.69 17.61
C VAL A 81 19.34 2.17 17.31
N PHE A 82 18.37 2.88 16.75
CA PHE A 82 18.54 4.29 16.44
C PHE A 82 18.76 5.14 17.71
N ALA A 83 17.99 4.91 18.76
CA ALA A 83 18.12 5.65 20.02
C ALA A 83 19.48 5.44 20.70
N LEU A 84 20.00 4.22 20.70
CA LEU A 84 21.27 3.88 21.33
C LEU A 84 22.46 4.30 20.46
N PHE A 85 22.44 4.00 19.17
CA PHE A 85 23.57 4.27 18.27
C PHE A 85 23.56 5.71 17.74
N LEU A 86 22.48 6.18 17.11
CA LEU A 86 22.45 7.55 16.57
C LEU A 86 22.20 8.60 17.65
N GLY A 87 21.37 8.29 18.64
CA GLY A 87 21.03 9.21 19.72
C GLY A 87 22.21 9.53 20.63
N LYS A 88 22.94 8.50 21.10
CA LYS A 88 24.09 8.68 22.01
C LYS A 88 25.44 8.80 21.31
N ALA A 89 25.71 8.04 20.23
CA ALA A 89 27.05 8.01 19.63
C ALA A 89 27.29 9.10 18.57
N ALA A 90 26.24 9.59 17.91
CA ALA A 90 26.38 10.55 16.79
C ALA A 90 25.93 11.99 17.12
N GLY A 91 25.44 12.27 18.35
CA GLY A 91 24.99 13.61 18.76
C GLY A 91 23.75 14.13 18.02
N VAL A 92 23.09 13.28 17.22
CA VAL A 92 21.93 13.63 16.37
C VAL A 92 20.68 13.94 17.19
N SER A 93 20.69 13.60 18.49
CA SER A 93 19.66 13.93 19.46
C SER A 93 19.63 15.42 19.85
N ALA A 94 20.61 16.23 19.43
CA ALA A 94 20.67 17.65 19.77
C ALA A 94 19.39 18.39 19.37
N GLY A 95 18.71 18.98 20.35
CA GLY A 95 17.46 19.72 20.17
C GLY A 95 16.19 18.86 20.07
N ILE A 96 16.27 17.55 20.36
CA ILE A 96 15.11 16.64 20.38
C ILE A 96 14.89 16.13 21.81
N GLU A 97 13.79 16.56 22.44
CA GLU A 97 13.47 16.27 23.85
C GLU A 97 13.31 14.75 24.13
N HIS A 98 12.65 14.02 23.23
CA HIS A 98 12.44 12.57 23.33
C HIS A 98 12.84 11.87 22.03
N TYR A 99 14.16 11.72 21.83
CA TYR A 99 14.70 11.09 20.62
C TYR A 99 14.12 9.69 20.30
N PRO A 100 13.89 8.77 21.27
CA PRO A 100 13.24 7.49 20.98
C PRO A 100 11.84 7.64 20.39
N LEU A 101 11.00 8.54 20.92
CA LEU A 101 9.67 8.82 20.37
C LEU A 101 9.73 9.47 19.00
N TYR A 102 10.67 10.39 18.80
CA TYR A 102 10.90 11.04 17.51
C TYR A 102 11.14 9.99 16.42
N VAL A 103 12.07 9.06 16.69
CA VAL A 103 12.42 7.99 15.75
C VAL A 103 11.26 7.02 15.58
N LEU A 104 10.61 6.59 16.68
CA LEU A 104 9.49 5.66 16.60
C LEU A 104 8.37 6.21 15.71
N ALA A 105 8.01 7.48 15.87
CA ALA A 105 6.99 8.14 15.07
C ALA A 105 7.39 8.24 13.58
N GLY A 106 8.63 8.68 13.30
CA GLY A 106 9.14 8.77 11.93
C GLY A 106 9.23 7.40 11.25
N MET A 107 9.77 6.40 11.95
CA MET A 107 9.88 5.02 11.48
C MET A 107 8.52 4.37 11.27
N THR A 108 7.51 4.68 12.09
CA THR A 108 6.17 4.11 11.93
C THR A 108 5.58 4.49 10.57
N ALA A 109 5.62 5.77 10.20
CA ALA A 109 5.18 6.24 8.89
C ALA A 109 6.05 5.70 7.76
N TRP A 110 7.38 5.71 7.94
CA TRP A 110 8.30 5.22 6.93
C TRP A 110 8.12 3.72 6.63
N VAL A 111 8.02 2.89 7.66
CA VAL A 111 7.84 1.43 7.51
C VAL A 111 6.53 1.12 6.82
N PHE A 112 5.45 1.84 7.15
CA PHE A 112 4.19 1.75 6.41
C PHE A 112 4.40 2.05 4.92
N PHE A 113 5.01 3.19 4.60
CA PHE A 113 5.29 3.60 3.22
C PHE A 113 6.13 2.55 2.49
N SER A 114 7.26 2.13 3.06
CA SER A 114 8.17 1.15 2.44
C SER A 114 7.49 -0.20 2.24
N ASN A 115 6.71 -0.67 3.23
CA ASN A 115 6.03 -1.96 3.13
C ASN A 115 4.97 -1.96 2.03
N VAL A 116 4.20 -0.87 1.90
CA VAL A 116 3.20 -0.74 0.84
C VAL A 116 3.89 -0.66 -0.52
N VAL A 117 4.94 0.14 -0.69
CA VAL A 117 5.69 0.22 -1.96
C VAL A 117 6.25 -1.14 -2.38
N LEU A 118 6.92 -1.85 -1.45
CA LEU A 118 7.50 -3.17 -1.70
C LEU A 118 6.44 -4.23 -2.02
N ALA A 119 5.35 -4.26 -1.24
CA ALA A 119 4.27 -5.22 -1.44
C ALA A 119 3.53 -4.96 -2.76
N ALA A 120 3.15 -3.71 -3.03
CA ALA A 120 2.50 -3.32 -4.27
C ALA A 120 3.37 -3.62 -5.50
N GLY A 121 4.67 -3.30 -5.44
CA GLY A 121 5.62 -3.57 -6.53
C GLY A 121 5.74 -5.06 -6.88
N ASN A 122 5.69 -5.94 -5.87
CA ASN A 122 5.77 -7.39 -6.10
C ASN A 122 4.40 -8.07 -6.31
N SER A 123 3.30 -7.34 -6.09
CA SER A 123 1.95 -7.90 -5.95
C SER A 123 1.47 -8.64 -7.20
N VAL A 124 1.73 -8.10 -8.40
CA VAL A 124 1.23 -8.66 -9.66
C VAL A 124 1.89 -10.01 -9.94
N VAL A 125 3.21 -10.11 -9.79
CA VAL A 125 3.92 -11.37 -10.02
C VAL A 125 3.64 -12.38 -8.90
N ALA A 126 3.48 -11.92 -7.64
CA ALA A 126 3.09 -12.80 -6.54
C ALA A 126 1.69 -13.41 -6.72
N ASN A 127 0.80 -12.70 -7.44
CA ASN A 127 -0.56 -13.15 -7.74
C ASN A 127 -0.73 -13.57 -9.21
N GLU A 128 0.34 -13.96 -9.91
CA GLU A 128 0.36 -14.35 -11.33
C GLU A 128 -0.77 -15.33 -11.69
N ARG A 129 -0.97 -16.38 -10.89
CA ARG A 129 -2.02 -17.39 -11.12
C ARG A 129 -3.44 -16.81 -11.11
N LEU A 130 -3.66 -15.76 -10.31
CA LEU A 130 -4.95 -15.07 -10.24
C LEU A 130 -5.11 -14.15 -11.46
N VAL A 131 -4.04 -13.43 -11.82
CA VAL A 131 -4.00 -12.51 -12.98
C VAL A 131 -4.26 -13.23 -14.30
N THR A 132 -3.74 -14.45 -14.46
CA THR A 132 -3.84 -15.23 -15.70
C THR A 132 -5.15 -16.02 -15.82
N LYS A 133 -5.78 -16.39 -14.70
CA LYS A 133 -6.96 -17.28 -14.69
C LYS A 133 -8.30 -16.59 -14.48
N VAL A 134 -8.32 -15.38 -13.94
CA VAL A 134 -9.56 -14.67 -13.59
C VAL A 134 -9.56 -13.28 -14.23
N TYR A 135 -10.67 -12.91 -14.87
CA TYR A 135 -10.82 -11.58 -15.44
C TYR A 135 -11.30 -10.58 -14.39
N PHE A 136 -10.46 -9.59 -14.06
CA PHE A 136 -10.79 -8.46 -13.20
C PHE A 136 -9.79 -7.31 -13.44
N PRO A 137 -10.09 -6.07 -12.99
CA PRO A 137 -9.16 -4.94 -13.09
C PRO A 137 -7.86 -5.22 -12.34
N ARG A 138 -6.71 -5.30 -13.03
CA ARG A 138 -5.44 -5.76 -12.41
C ARG A 138 -4.90 -4.75 -11.40
N LEU A 139 -5.32 -3.50 -11.50
CA LEU A 139 -5.04 -2.43 -10.54
C LEU A 139 -5.52 -2.74 -9.11
N LEU A 140 -6.50 -3.63 -8.94
CA LEU A 140 -6.98 -4.06 -7.63
C LEU A 140 -5.90 -4.82 -6.83
N ILE A 141 -4.94 -5.47 -7.50
CA ILE A 141 -3.91 -6.28 -6.83
C ILE A 141 -2.87 -5.41 -6.12
N PRO A 142 -2.24 -4.40 -6.76
CA PRO A 142 -1.37 -3.50 -6.02
C PRO A 142 -2.13 -2.70 -4.95
N LEU A 143 -3.38 -2.29 -5.22
CA LEU A 143 -4.18 -1.53 -4.26
C LEU A 143 -4.58 -2.34 -3.02
N SER A 144 -4.79 -3.65 -3.13
CA SER A 144 -5.14 -4.48 -1.96
C SER A 144 -4.03 -4.49 -0.91
N THR A 145 -2.77 -4.33 -1.33
CA THR A 145 -1.62 -4.31 -0.41
C THR A 145 -1.63 -3.11 0.53
N VAL A 146 -2.30 -2.01 0.16
CA VAL A 146 -2.48 -0.84 1.03
C VAL A 146 -3.25 -1.22 2.30
N GLY A 147 -4.26 -2.09 2.19
CA GLY A 147 -5.05 -2.53 3.34
C GLY A 147 -4.22 -3.28 4.38
N VAL A 148 -3.25 -4.10 3.93
CA VAL A 148 -2.30 -4.78 4.80
C VAL A 148 -1.41 -3.78 5.51
N GLY A 149 -0.86 -2.81 4.77
CA GLY A 149 -0.06 -1.73 5.33
C GLY A 149 -0.84 -0.91 6.37
N LEU A 150 -2.09 -0.57 6.10
CA LEU A 150 -2.93 0.21 7.01
C LEU A 150 -3.21 -0.55 8.32
N PHE A 151 -3.40 -1.87 8.24
CA PHE A 151 -3.50 -2.71 9.44
C PHE A 151 -2.21 -2.67 10.26
N ASP A 152 -1.06 -2.88 9.62
CA ASP A 152 0.25 -2.84 10.28
C ASP A 152 0.53 -1.45 10.89
N LEU A 153 0.16 -0.38 10.18
CA LEU A 153 0.25 1.00 10.66
C LEU A 153 -0.64 1.24 11.87
N ALA A 154 -1.85 0.69 11.90
CA ALA A 154 -2.75 0.83 13.05
C ALA A 154 -2.16 0.17 14.31
N VAL A 155 -1.57 -1.02 14.17
CA VAL A 155 -0.87 -1.71 15.26
C VAL A 155 0.33 -0.88 15.73
N ALA A 156 1.17 -0.41 14.80
CA ALA A 156 2.35 0.40 15.12
C ALA A 156 1.98 1.77 15.73
N SER A 157 0.88 2.39 15.29
CA SER A 157 0.36 3.63 15.85
C SER A 157 -0.19 3.43 17.26
N GLY A 158 -0.79 2.28 17.55
CA GLY A 158 -1.19 1.90 18.91
C GLY A 158 0.02 1.79 19.85
N LEU A 159 1.09 1.14 19.39
CA LEU A 159 2.37 1.10 20.12
C LEU A 159 2.93 2.52 20.34
N LEU A 160 2.93 3.35 19.30
CA LEU A 160 3.39 4.74 19.40
C LEU A 160 2.59 5.54 20.43
N ALA A 161 1.26 5.36 20.48
CA ALA A 161 0.40 6.02 21.46
C ALA A 161 0.70 5.58 22.89
N VAL A 162 0.91 4.28 23.12
CA VAL A 162 1.31 3.75 24.44
C VAL A 162 2.66 4.33 24.87
N MET A 163 3.63 4.38 23.96
CA MET A 163 4.94 4.96 24.24
C MET A 163 4.86 6.46 24.48
N ALA A 164 4.07 7.21 23.69
CA ALA A 164 3.87 8.64 23.90
C ALA A 164 3.29 8.95 25.29
N ALA A 165 2.28 8.17 25.71
CA ALA A 165 1.70 8.27 27.04
C ALA A 165 2.72 7.96 28.16
N TRP A 166 3.59 6.97 27.97
CA TRP A 166 4.66 6.64 28.93
C TRP A 166 5.59 7.84 29.16
N TYR A 167 6.00 8.54 28.11
CA TYR A 167 6.86 9.71 28.18
C TYR A 167 6.11 11.01 28.55
N GLY A 168 4.79 10.95 28.78
CA GLY A 168 3.99 12.13 29.12
C GLY A 168 3.69 13.06 27.94
N VAL A 169 3.88 12.61 26.71
CA VAL A 169 3.59 13.39 25.49
C VAL A 169 2.16 13.14 25.04
N TRP A 170 1.38 14.21 24.95
CA TRP A 170 -0.01 14.15 24.50
C TRP A 170 -0.16 14.77 23.11
N PRO A 171 -0.90 14.12 22.20
CA PRO A 171 -1.18 14.71 20.90
C PRO A 171 -2.04 15.98 21.07
N GLY A 172 -1.66 17.05 20.39
CA GLY A 172 -2.45 18.27 20.31
C GLY A 172 -3.57 18.17 19.26
N TRP A 173 -4.15 19.32 18.91
CA TRP A 173 -5.16 19.43 17.83
C TRP A 173 -4.66 18.98 16.46
N SER A 174 -3.35 18.91 16.26
CA SER A 174 -2.70 18.40 15.05
C SER A 174 -3.01 16.93 14.76
N VAL A 175 -3.48 16.15 15.75
CA VAL A 175 -3.91 14.76 15.58
C VAL A 175 -5.01 14.59 14.53
N LEU A 176 -5.83 15.63 14.32
CA LEU A 176 -6.89 15.65 13.30
C LEU A 176 -6.32 15.59 11.87
N LEU A 177 -5.04 15.94 11.68
CA LEU A 177 -4.35 15.82 10.39
C LEU A 177 -3.88 14.37 10.12
N LEU A 178 -3.77 13.51 11.14
CA LEU A 178 -3.27 12.14 10.96
C LEU A 178 -3.99 11.37 9.84
N PRO A 179 -5.34 11.33 9.77
CA PRO A 179 -6.03 10.61 8.71
C PRO A 179 -5.67 11.12 7.31
N VAL A 180 -5.48 12.43 7.16
CA VAL A 180 -5.11 13.06 5.88
C VAL A 180 -3.65 12.73 5.53
N ALA A 181 -2.74 12.83 6.49
CA ALA A 181 -1.34 12.48 6.29
C ALA A 181 -1.18 11.00 5.91
N VAL A 182 -1.88 10.10 6.60
CA VAL A 182 -1.89 8.66 6.31
C VAL A 182 -2.48 8.38 4.94
N LEU A 183 -3.59 9.04 4.57
CA LEU A 183 -4.21 8.86 3.25
C LEU A 183 -3.25 9.28 2.13
N LEU A 184 -2.63 10.46 2.24
CA LEU A 184 -1.66 10.93 1.24
C LEU A 184 -0.45 10.00 1.15
N LEU A 185 0.05 9.54 2.31
CA LEU A 185 1.16 8.59 2.37
C LEU A 185 0.79 7.25 1.72
N ALA A 186 -0.44 6.78 1.93
CA ALA A 186 -0.98 5.58 1.29
C ALA A 186 -1.10 5.75 -0.24
N VAL A 187 -1.58 6.91 -0.70
CA VAL A 187 -1.73 7.23 -2.13
C VAL A 187 -0.37 7.25 -2.83
N VAL A 188 0.64 7.90 -2.25
CA VAL A 188 1.98 7.91 -2.86
C VAL A 188 2.65 6.53 -2.80
N ALA A 189 2.52 5.81 -1.69
CA ALA A 189 3.09 4.48 -1.56
C ALA A 189 2.47 3.52 -2.60
N ALA A 190 1.15 3.56 -2.75
CA ALA A 190 0.44 2.81 -3.77
C ALA A 190 0.86 3.24 -5.17
N GLY A 191 0.93 4.55 -5.45
CA GLY A 191 1.30 5.09 -6.75
C GLY A 191 2.69 4.65 -7.22
N VAL A 192 3.68 4.76 -6.33
CA VAL A 192 5.05 4.28 -6.57
C VAL A 192 5.08 2.77 -6.73
N GLY A 193 4.39 2.04 -5.85
CA GLY A 193 4.30 0.59 -5.92
C GLY A 193 3.64 0.08 -7.19
N ILE A 194 2.59 0.75 -7.67
CA ILE A 194 1.90 0.47 -8.94
C ILE A 194 2.85 0.70 -10.13
N LEU A 195 3.58 1.81 -10.14
CA LEU A 195 4.60 2.08 -11.16
C LEU A 195 5.64 0.96 -11.21
N LEU A 196 6.17 0.59 -10.04
CA LEU A 196 7.19 -0.45 -9.93
C LEU A 196 6.65 -1.84 -10.25
N ALA A 197 5.38 -2.12 -9.98
CA ALA A 197 4.74 -3.37 -10.38
C ALA A 197 4.72 -3.53 -11.90
N ALA A 198 4.39 -2.47 -12.63
CA ALA A 198 4.43 -2.48 -14.09
C ALA A 198 5.86 -2.69 -14.63
N LEU A 199 6.86 -2.06 -13.99
CA LEU A 199 8.27 -2.24 -14.37
C LEU A 199 8.78 -3.65 -14.08
N ILE A 200 8.41 -4.23 -12.94
CA ILE A 200 8.81 -5.59 -12.54
C ILE A 200 8.20 -6.66 -13.45
N VAL A 201 6.97 -6.46 -13.92
CA VAL A 201 6.35 -7.36 -14.90
C VAL A 201 7.10 -7.29 -16.23
N ALA A 202 7.52 -6.10 -16.67
CA ALA A 202 8.30 -5.93 -17.88
C ALA A 202 9.73 -6.49 -17.74
N GLN A 203 10.36 -6.32 -16.58
CA GLN A 203 11.74 -6.71 -16.28
C GLN A 203 11.87 -7.15 -14.82
N ARG A 204 12.06 -8.46 -14.60
CA ARG A 204 12.08 -9.04 -13.24
C ARG A 204 13.22 -8.52 -12.36
N ASP A 205 14.30 -8.02 -12.95
CA ASP A 205 15.46 -7.47 -12.23
C ASP A 205 15.14 -6.19 -11.45
N PHE A 206 14.07 -5.47 -11.83
CA PHE A 206 13.62 -4.29 -11.08
C PHE A 206 13.20 -4.62 -9.64
N ARG A 207 13.03 -5.89 -9.27
CA ARG A 207 12.80 -6.31 -7.87
C ARG A 207 13.99 -5.94 -6.97
N PHE A 208 15.20 -6.10 -7.47
CA PHE A 208 16.41 -5.73 -6.72
C PHE A 208 16.51 -4.21 -6.59
N VAL A 209 16.25 -3.49 -7.69
CA VAL A 209 16.21 -2.02 -7.71
C VAL A 209 15.16 -1.48 -6.74
N LEU A 210 13.97 -2.11 -6.69
CA LEU A 210 12.90 -1.76 -5.77
C LEU A 210 13.37 -1.89 -4.31
N THR A 211 13.98 -3.02 -3.95
CA THR A 211 14.39 -3.28 -2.57
C THR A 211 15.50 -2.33 -2.13
N PHE A 212 16.54 -2.21 -2.94
CA PHE A 212 17.68 -1.34 -2.68
C PHE A 212 17.30 0.16 -2.73
N GLY A 213 16.48 0.55 -3.71
CA GLY A 213 16.01 1.92 -3.89
C GLY A 213 15.19 2.41 -2.72
N VAL A 214 14.26 1.59 -2.21
CA VAL A 214 13.50 1.91 -0.99
C VAL A 214 14.43 2.04 0.21
N GLN A 215 15.43 1.17 0.35
CA GLN A 215 16.41 1.28 1.44
C GLN A 215 17.21 2.59 1.38
N LEU A 216 17.72 2.98 0.21
CA LEU A 216 18.42 4.26 0.03
C LEU A 216 17.49 5.46 0.28
N TRP A 217 16.22 5.35 -0.11
CA TRP A 217 15.24 6.41 0.08
C TRP A 217 14.94 6.68 1.56
N MET A 218 15.08 5.67 2.43
CA MET A 218 14.99 5.88 3.88
C MET A 218 16.04 6.89 4.36
N PHE A 219 17.28 6.73 3.91
CA PHE A 219 18.38 7.64 4.26
C PHE A 219 18.25 9.01 3.56
N ALA A 220 17.59 9.07 2.40
CA ALA A 220 17.22 10.33 1.75
C ALA A 220 16.03 11.05 2.44
N THR A 221 15.45 10.47 3.50
CA THR A 221 14.32 11.00 4.24
C THR A 221 14.73 11.31 5.69
N PRO A 222 15.51 12.39 5.92
CA PRO A 222 16.15 12.65 7.20
C PRO A 222 15.18 12.88 8.36
N THR A 223 13.93 13.31 8.08
CA THR A 223 12.90 13.49 9.12
C THR A 223 12.58 12.22 9.91
N VAL A 224 13.01 11.04 9.43
CA VAL A 224 12.84 9.76 10.14
C VAL A 224 13.75 9.66 11.37
N TYR A 225 14.98 10.18 11.29
CA TYR A 225 16.01 9.92 12.32
C TYR A 225 16.77 11.16 12.79
N MET A 226 16.61 12.31 12.14
CA MET A 226 17.31 13.55 12.48
C MET A 226 16.42 14.80 12.27
N SER A 227 16.74 15.87 12.99
CA SER A 227 16.09 17.16 12.81
C SER A 227 16.57 17.83 11.51
N PRO A 228 15.66 18.37 10.67
CA PRO A 228 16.05 19.14 9.47
C PRO A 228 16.93 20.34 9.79
N ALA A 229 16.82 20.91 11.00
CA ALA A 229 17.63 22.06 11.44
C ALA A 229 19.14 21.75 11.51
N ALA A 230 19.52 20.47 11.57
CA ALA A 230 20.92 20.06 11.51
C ALA A 230 21.50 20.07 10.09
N LEU A 231 20.68 20.28 9.05
CA LEU A 231 21.10 20.34 7.65
C LEU A 231 21.32 21.79 7.20
N GLY A 232 22.22 21.98 6.23
CA GLY A 232 22.44 23.29 5.61
C GLY A 232 21.19 23.84 4.89
N PRO A 233 21.10 25.17 4.70
CA PRO A 233 19.90 25.83 4.17
C PRO A 233 19.56 25.41 2.74
N THR A 234 20.56 25.09 1.93
CA THR A 234 20.36 24.55 0.57
C THR A 234 19.65 23.22 0.63
N THR A 235 20.16 22.26 1.40
CA THR A 235 19.57 20.92 1.55
C THR A 235 18.12 21.03 2.04
N GLN A 236 17.84 21.84 3.06
CA GLN A 236 16.48 22.06 3.56
C GLN A 236 15.50 22.55 2.48
N ALA A 237 15.94 23.35 1.52
CA ALA A 237 15.08 23.84 0.43
C ALA A 237 14.67 22.75 -0.56
N TRP A 238 15.50 21.72 -0.78
CA TRP A 238 15.23 20.62 -1.72
C TRP A 238 14.48 19.45 -1.07
N LEU A 239 14.57 19.28 0.25
CA LEU A 239 13.90 18.20 1.00
C LEU A 239 12.39 18.08 0.73
N PRO A 240 11.61 19.18 0.65
CA PRO A 240 10.18 19.14 0.35
C PRO A 240 9.81 18.43 -0.96
N LEU A 241 10.74 18.36 -1.93
CA LEU A 241 10.52 17.66 -3.20
C LEU A 241 10.50 16.14 -3.05
N ASN A 242 11.05 15.59 -1.97
CA ASN A 242 10.89 14.19 -1.65
C ASN A 242 9.44 13.96 -1.18
N PRO A 243 8.62 13.18 -1.90
CA PRO A 243 7.20 13.07 -1.60
C PRO A 243 6.92 12.33 -0.27
N ALA A 244 7.88 11.56 0.26
CA ALA A 244 7.75 10.95 1.57
C ALA A 244 8.13 11.91 2.71
N TYR A 245 8.97 12.92 2.45
CA TYR A 245 9.53 13.77 3.50
C TYR A 245 8.48 14.57 4.27
N GLY A 246 7.74 15.44 3.58
CA GLY A 246 6.74 16.30 4.23
C GLY A 246 5.58 15.51 4.85
N LEU A 247 5.24 14.36 4.26
CA LEU A 247 4.17 13.49 4.76
C LEU A 247 4.58 12.75 6.05
N VAL A 248 5.80 12.21 6.11
CA VAL A 248 6.34 11.58 7.33
C VAL A 248 6.54 12.63 8.43
N ALA A 249 7.02 13.82 8.08
CA ALA A 249 7.18 14.93 9.01
C ALA A 249 5.83 15.35 9.61
N ALA A 250 4.79 15.48 8.77
CA ALA A 250 3.44 15.81 9.21
C ALA A 250 2.83 14.71 10.09
N PHE A 251 3.00 13.42 9.74
CA PHE A 251 2.56 12.31 10.59
C PHE A 251 3.20 12.37 11.98
N ARG A 252 4.53 12.57 12.04
CA ARG A 252 5.28 12.69 13.29
C ARG A 252 4.79 13.88 14.13
N ALA A 253 4.67 15.06 13.52
CA ALA A 253 4.21 16.27 14.20
C ALA A 253 2.78 16.10 14.73
N ALA A 254 1.89 15.51 13.93
CA ALA A 254 0.52 15.24 14.33
C ALA A 254 0.40 14.21 15.46
N ALA A 255 1.23 13.15 15.44
CA ALA A 255 1.22 12.12 16.48
C ALA A 255 1.82 12.60 17.82
N LEU A 256 2.83 13.47 17.77
CA LEU A 256 3.57 13.94 18.96
C LEU A 256 3.15 15.34 19.43
N GLY A 257 2.14 15.97 18.81
CA GLY A 257 1.70 17.32 19.17
C GLY A 257 2.66 18.46 18.77
N GLY A 258 3.58 18.22 17.83
CA GLY A 258 4.53 19.21 17.34
C GLY A 258 3.95 20.14 16.26
N PRO A 259 4.67 21.24 15.92
CA PRO A 259 4.28 22.15 14.85
C PRO A 259 4.36 21.45 13.48
N ILE A 260 3.35 21.68 12.65
CA ILE A 260 3.29 21.16 11.27
C ILE A 260 3.93 22.19 10.34
N ASP A 261 4.93 21.75 9.57
CA ASP A 261 5.45 22.50 8.44
C ASP A 261 4.54 22.33 7.22
N TRP A 262 3.61 23.27 7.06
CA TRP A 262 2.63 23.29 5.98
C TRP A 262 3.28 23.43 4.59
N TYR A 263 4.44 24.07 4.49
CA TYR A 263 5.14 24.22 3.22
C TYR A 263 5.70 22.86 2.76
N SER A 264 6.46 22.20 3.62
CA SER A 264 6.99 20.86 3.33
C SER A 264 5.87 19.86 3.07
N PHE A 265 4.80 19.89 3.89
CA PHE A 265 3.63 19.04 3.70
C PHE A 265 2.96 19.27 2.34
N GLY A 266 2.68 20.52 1.97
CA GLY A 266 2.00 20.88 0.74
C GLY A 266 2.81 20.52 -0.52
N VAL A 267 4.11 20.81 -0.53
CA VAL A 267 4.99 20.47 -1.66
C VAL A 267 5.14 18.95 -1.80
N SER A 268 5.41 18.24 -0.70
CA SER A 268 5.51 16.77 -0.74
C SER A 268 4.19 16.11 -1.15
N ALA A 269 3.04 16.65 -0.70
CA ALA A 269 1.73 16.17 -1.11
C ALA A 269 1.47 16.39 -2.60
N ALA A 270 1.84 17.55 -3.16
CA ALA A 270 1.69 17.83 -4.58
C ALA A 270 2.56 16.89 -5.43
N VAL A 271 3.82 16.69 -5.06
CA VAL A 271 4.73 15.74 -5.73
C VAL A 271 4.21 14.31 -5.60
N ALA A 272 3.71 13.93 -4.42
CA ALA A 272 3.11 12.63 -4.15
C ALA A 272 1.93 12.32 -5.09
N VAL A 273 1.00 13.27 -5.23
CA VAL A 273 -0.16 13.13 -6.12
C VAL A 273 0.29 13.06 -7.58
N GLY A 274 1.23 13.89 -8.00
CA GLY A 274 1.80 13.85 -9.34
C GLY A 274 2.45 12.50 -9.65
N LEU A 275 3.26 11.98 -8.74
CA LEU A 275 3.94 10.69 -8.88
C LEU A 275 2.93 9.53 -8.91
N ALA A 276 1.90 9.57 -8.08
CA ALA A 276 0.83 8.58 -8.11
C ALA A 276 0.04 8.61 -9.43
N ALA A 277 -0.24 9.79 -9.97
CA ALA A 277 -0.90 9.94 -11.27
C ALA A 277 -0.04 9.35 -12.41
N VAL A 278 1.28 9.60 -12.40
CA VAL A 278 2.23 9.02 -13.37
C VAL A 278 2.25 7.49 -13.25
N GLY A 279 2.30 6.95 -12.03
CA GLY A 279 2.29 5.51 -11.79
C GLY A 279 1.02 4.83 -12.31
N LEU A 280 -0.15 5.42 -12.03
CA LEU A 280 -1.44 4.94 -12.54
C LEU A 280 -1.52 4.98 -14.06
N TRP A 281 -1.08 6.09 -14.66
CA TRP A 281 -1.06 6.26 -16.11
C TRP A 281 -0.16 5.22 -16.80
N TYR A 282 1.06 5.02 -16.29
CA TYR A 282 1.99 4.05 -16.85
C TYR A 282 1.48 2.62 -16.70
N PHE A 283 0.95 2.24 -15.53
CA PHE A 283 0.41 0.92 -15.29
C PHE A 283 -0.70 0.55 -16.27
N ARG A 284 -1.67 1.45 -16.51
CA ARG A 284 -2.75 1.22 -17.48
C ARG A 284 -2.25 0.99 -18.90
N ARG A 285 -1.15 1.66 -19.29
CA ARG A 285 -0.56 1.49 -20.61
C ARG A 285 0.04 0.10 -20.80
N VAL A 286 0.68 -0.45 -19.76
CA VAL A 286 1.35 -1.75 -19.82
C VAL A 286 0.42 -2.92 -19.44
N GLU A 287 -0.68 -2.65 -18.71
CA GLU A 287 -1.60 -3.66 -18.17
C GLU A 287 -2.06 -4.66 -19.23
N ARG A 288 -2.27 -4.23 -20.49
CA ARG A 288 -2.71 -5.11 -21.59
C ARG A 288 -1.72 -6.23 -21.90
N SER A 289 -0.42 -5.97 -21.76
CA SER A 289 0.66 -6.92 -22.05
C SER A 289 0.89 -7.95 -20.94
N PHE A 290 0.33 -7.75 -19.74
CA PHE A 290 0.68 -8.60 -18.59
C PHE A 290 0.25 -10.06 -18.75
N ALA A 291 -0.79 -10.37 -19.54
CA ALA A 291 -1.17 -11.77 -19.77
C ALA A 291 -0.17 -12.52 -20.66
N ASP A 292 0.53 -11.80 -21.54
CA ASP A 292 1.42 -12.40 -22.53
C ASP A 292 2.87 -12.51 -22.00
N THR A 293 3.22 -11.71 -20.99
CA THR A 293 4.60 -11.56 -20.48
C THR A 293 4.86 -12.28 -19.16
N ILE A 294 3.81 -12.53 -18.36
CA ILE A 294 3.91 -13.20 -17.05
C ILE A 294 3.81 -14.71 -17.25
#